data_AF-Q6SV94-F1
#
_entry.id   AF-Q6SV94-F1
#
_cell.length_a   1.000
_cell.length_b   1.000
_cell.length_c   1.000
_cell.angle_alpha   90.00
_cell.angle_beta   90.00
_cell.angle_gamma   90.00
#
_symmetry.space_group_name_H-M   'P 1'
#
loop_
_entity.id
_entity.type
_entity.pdbx_description
1 polymer ?
#
loop_
_entity_poly.entity_id
_entity_poly.type
_entity_poly.pdbx_seq_one_letter_code
_entity_poly.pdbx_strand_id
1 'polypeptide(L)'
;PLSSSIGTLRISNMNLVLLDHSNKSVWSTNLTRGNERSPVVAELLANGNFVMRDSNNNDASGFLWQSFDFPTDTLLPEMKLGYDLKTGLNRFLTAWRNSDDPSSGDYSYKLENRELPEFYLLKSGFQVHRSGPWNGVRFSGIPENQKLSYMVYNFTENSEEVAYTFRMTNNSFYSRLKVSSDGYLQRLTLIPISIAWNLFWSSPVDIRCDMFRVCGPYAYCDGNTSPLCNCIQGFDPWNLQQWDIGEPAGGCVRRTLLSCSDDGFTKMKKMKLPDTWLAIVDRSIGLKECEKRC
;
A
#
# COMPACT_ATOMS: atom_id res chain seq x y z
N PRO A 1 8.43 7.70 -23.40
CA PRO A 1 9.69 8.45 -23.21
C PRO A 1 9.91 9.38 -24.40
N LEU A 2 10.55 10.53 -24.19
CA LEU A 2 11.04 11.33 -25.31
C LEU A 2 12.31 10.68 -25.86
N SER A 3 12.39 10.49 -27.17
CA SER A 3 13.53 9.82 -27.83
C SER A 3 14.74 10.72 -28.08
N SER A 4 14.62 12.02 -27.78
CA SER A 4 15.66 13.03 -27.99
C SER A 4 15.58 14.10 -26.90
N SER A 5 16.52 15.05 -26.92
CA SER A 5 16.53 16.21 -26.02
C SER A 5 15.46 17.28 -26.34
N ILE A 6 14.62 17.04 -27.37
CA ILE A 6 13.54 17.95 -27.76
C ILE A 6 12.23 17.41 -27.21
N GLY A 7 11.61 18.17 -26.32
CA GLY A 7 10.27 17.93 -25.81
C GLY A 7 9.60 19.23 -25.37
N THR A 8 8.29 19.34 -25.60
CA THR A 8 7.50 20.52 -25.21
C THR A 8 6.31 20.10 -24.39
N LEU A 9 6.22 20.58 -23.15
CA LEU A 9 5.02 20.48 -22.30
C LEU A 9 4.21 21.77 -22.46
N ARG A 10 2.95 21.67 -22.88
CA ARG A 10 2.06 22.83 -23.03
C ARG A 10 0.60 22.46 -22.85
N ILE A 11 -0.24 23.48 -22.69
CA ILE A 11 -1.69 23.33 -22.80
C ILE A 11 -2.06 23.44 -24.29
N SER A 12 -2.79 22.45 -24.81
CA SER A 12 -3.31 22.41 -26.17
C SER A 12 -4.74 21.90 -26.14
N ASN A 13 -5.68 22.63 -26.75
CA ASN A 13 -7.11 22.29 -26.73
C ASN A 13 -7.63 22.02 -25.30
N MET A 14 -7.29 22.89 -24.34
CA MET A 14 -7.65 22.77 -22.91
C MET A 14 -7.14 21.50 -22.22
N ASN A 15 -6.14 20.84 -22.79
CA ASN A 15 -5.56 19.61 -22.27
C ASN A 15 -4.05 19.77 -22.05
N LEU A 16 -3.48 19.08 -21.07
CA LEU A 16 -2.03 19.05 -20.88
C LEU A 16 -1.42 18.00 -21.80
N VAL A 17 -0.49 18.42 -22.66
CA VAL A 17 0.15 17.54 -23.65
C VAL A 17 1.67 17.67 -23.61
N LEU A 18 2.35 16.53 -23.73
CA LEU A 18 3.78 16.43 -23.93
C LEU A 18 4.06 15.98 -25.37
N LEU A 19 4.76 16.82 -26.13
CA LEU A 19 5.06 16.60 -27.55
C LEU A 19 6.53 16.26 -27.76
N ASP A 20 6.82 15.39 -28.73
CA ASP A 20 8.19 15.09 -29.19
C ASP A 20 8.70 16.07 -30.28
N HIS A 21 9.90 15.81 -30.79
CA HIS A 21 10.56 16.57 -31.86
C HIS A 21 9.75 16.68 -33.16
N SER A 22 8.80 15.78 -33.41
CA SER A 22 7.92 15.76 -34.59
C SER A 22 6.54 16.36 -34.27
N ASN A 23 6.38 17.05 -33.13
CA ASN A 23 5.10 17.54 -32.61
C ASN A 23 4.05 16.45 -32.35
N LYS A 24 4.47 15.18 -32.23
CA LYS A 24 3.56 14.09 -31.91
C LYS A 24 3.37 14.01 -30.40
N SER A 25 2.12 13.84 -29.96
CA SER A 25 1.82 13.62 -28.54
C SER A 25 2.37 12.28 -28.06
N VAL A 26 3.26 12.33 -27.06
CA VAL A 26 3.80 11.13 -26.40
C VAL A 26 3.13 10.85 -25.06
N TRP A 27 2.50 11.86 -24.46
CA TRP A 27 1.70 11.74 -23.25
C TRP A 27 0.71 12.90 -23.18
N SER A 28 -0.47 12.66 -22.63
CA SER A 28 -1.46 13.71 -22.36
C SER A 28 -2.36 13.30 -21.21
N THR A 29 -2.94 14.29 -20.52
CA THR A 29 -4.06 14.03 -19.61
C THR A 29 -5.29 13.56 -20.39
N ASN A 30 -6.11 12.67 -19.82
CA ASN A 30 -7.30 12.15 -20.50
C ASN A 30 -8.55 12.97 -20.11
N LEU A 31 -8.60 14.22 -20.58
CA LEU A 31 -9.73 15.11 -20.32
C LEU A 31 -10.67 15.14 -21.52
N THR A 32 -11.93 14.78 -21.31
CA THR A 32 -13.02 15.00 -22.25
C THR A 32 -13.82 16.23 -21.82
N ARG A 33 -13.64 17.35 -22.53
CA ARG A 33 -14.34 18.61 -22.26
C ARG A 33 -15.03 19.14 -23.52
N GLY A 34 -16.22 19.70 -23.33
CA GLY A 34 -16.93 20.46 -24.36
C GLY A 34 -16.34 21.86 -24.57
N ASN A 35 -16.74 22.51 -25.66
CA ASN A 35 -16.13 23.74 -26.19
C ASN A 35 -16.34 25.02 -25.35
N GLU A 36 -17.20 25.03 -24.33
CA GLU A 36 -17.62 26.25 -23.62
C GLU A 36 -17.14 26.31 -22.16
N ARG A 37 -15.83 26.35 -21.90
CA ARG A 37 -15.31 26.54 -20.52
C ARG A 37 -14.12 27.48 -20.44
N SER A 38 -13.95 28.07 -19.25
CA SER A 38 -12.91 29.02 -18.86
C SER A 38 -11.49 28.59 -19.26
N PRO A 39 -10.54 29.53 -19.41
CA PRO A 39 -9.13 29.21 -19.64
C PRO A 39 -8.61 28.21 -18.60
N VAL A 40 -7.80 27.24 -19.05
CA VAL A 40 -7.20 26.23 -18.18
C VAL A 40 -5.79 26.66 -17.79
N VAL A 41 -5.43 26.42 -16.54
CA VAL A 41 -4.10 26.69 -15.97
C VAL A 41 -3.51 25.39 -15.43
N ALA A 42 -2.22 25.18 -15.66
CA ALA A 42 -1.43 24.14 -15.03
C ALA A 42 -0.57 24.75 -13.92
N GLU A 43 -0.61 24.19 -12.72
CA GLU A 43 0.02 24.76 -11.53
C GLU A 43 0.67 23.68 -10.67
N LEU A 44 1.88 23.96 -10.15
CA LEU A 44 2.53 23.11 -9.14
C LEU A 44 2.28 23.69 -7.76
N LEU A 45 1.52 22.98 -6.94
CA LEU A 45 1.19 23.39 -5.57
C LEU A 45 2.36 23.15 -4.61
N ALA A 46 2.31 23.81 -3.45
CA ALA A 46 3.37 23.74 -2.43
C ALA A 46 3.63 22.32 -1.89
N ASN A 47 2.63 21.45 -1.89
CA ASN A 47 2.76 20.04 -1.49
C ASN A 47 3.30 19.12 -2.62
N GLY A 48 3.59 19.68 -3.79
CA GLY A 48 4.10 18.96 -4.96
C GLY A 48 3.00 18.40 -5.87
N ASN A 49 1.72 18.63 -5.58
CA ASN A 49 0.64 18.24 -6.47
C ASN A 49 0.64 19.14 -7.72
N PHE A 50 0.80 18.53 -8.89
CA PHE A 50 0.74 19.23 -10.16
C PHE A 50 -0.68 19.10 -10.70
N VAL A 51 -1.37 20.21 -10.85
CA VAL A 51 -2.82 20.24 -11.11
C VAL A 51 -3.13 20.99 -12.38
N MET A 52 -4.21 20.58 -13.03
CA MET A 52 -4.90 21.38 -14.04
C MET A 52 -6.25 21.83 -13.50
N ARG A 53 -6.55 23.11 -13.64
CA ARG A 53 -7.78 23.72 -13.12
C ARG A 53 -8.26 24.85 -14.02
N ASP A 54 -9.52 25.24 -13.85
CA ASP A 54 -10.04 26.45 -14.46
C ASP A 54 -9.38 27.69 -13.84
N SER A 55 -9.07 28.70 -14.64
CA SER A 55 -8.45 29.95 -14.18
C SER A 55 -9.26 30.65 -13.08
N ASN A 56 -10.59 30.50 -13.15
CA ASN A 56 -11.53 31.17 -12.26
C ASN A 56 -11.88 30.33 -11.03
N ASN A 57 -11.33 29.11 -10.90
CA ASN A 57 -11.58 28.23 -9.78
C ASN A 57 -10.25 27.85 -9.11
N ASN A 58 -10.12 28.23 -7.84
CA ASN A 58 -8.99 27.88 -7.00
C ASN A 58 -9.31 26.76 -6.00
N ASP A 59 -10.56 26.29 -5.94
CA ASP A 59 -10.97 25.21 -5.05
C ASP A 59 -10.49 23.85 -5.57
N ALA A 60 -10.02 23.00 -4.66
CA ALA A 60 -9.53 21.66 -4.99
C ALA A 60 -10.62 20.75 -5.60
N SER A 61 -11.90 21.01 -5.31
CA SER A 61 -13.04 20.33 -5.93
C SER A 61 -13.21 20.67 -7.41
N GLY A 62 -12.57 21.74 -7.89
CA GLY A 62 -12.58 22.19 -9.27
C GLY A 62 -11.40 21.70 -10.11
N PHE A 63 -10.52 20.87 -9.56
CA PHE A 63 -9.40 20.32 -10.31
C PHE A 63 -9.91 19.38 -11.40
N LEU A 64 -9.41 19.59 -12.61
CA LEU A 64 -9.72 18.78 -13.79
C LEU A 64 -8.84 17.53 -13.82
N TRP A 65 -7.59 17.68 -13.39
CA TRP A 65 -6.61 16.61 -13.29
C TRP A 65 -5.60 16.96 -12.19
N GLN A 66 -5.10 15.94 -11.49
CA GLN A 66 -4.06 16.10 -10.47
C GLN A 66 -3.06 14.95 -10.51
N SER A 67 -1.77 15.26 -10.36
CA SER A 67 -0.72 14.24 -10.34
C SER A 67 -0.84 13.29 -9.14
N PHE A 68 -1.43 13.76 -8.03
CA PHE A 68 -1.66 12.94 -6.84
C PHE A 68 -2.61 11.75 -7.07
N ASP A 69 -3.42 11.78 -8.14
CA ASP A 69 -4.27 10.65 -8.55
C ASP A 69 -3.51 9.59 -9.36
N PHE A 70 -2.33 9.93 -9.87
CA PHE A 70 -1.50 9.07 -10.73
C PHE A 70 -0.06 8.96 -10.17
N PRO A 71 0.10 8.41 -8.94
CA PRO A 71 1.41 8.22 -8.35
C PRO A 71 2.30 7.29 -9.18
N THR A 72 3.62 7.49 -9.09
CA THR A 72 4.63 6.59 -9.63
C THR A 72 5.06 5.58 -8.57
N ASP A 73 6.30 5.67 -8.07
CA ASP A 73 6.85 4.77 -7.05
C ASP A 73 6.77 5.34 -5.63
N THR A 74 6.30 6.59 -5.49
CA THR A 74 6.45 7.39 -4.26
C THR A 74 5.12 7.96 -3.77
N LEU A 75 4.90 7.90 -2.46
CA LEU A 75 3.86 8.65 -1.74
C LEU A 75 4.49 9.81 -0.95
N LEU A 76 4.06 11.03 -1.26
CA LEU A 76 4.43 12.27 -0.59
C LEU A 76 3.44 12.61 0.53
N PRO A 77 3.77 13.59 1.41
CA PRO A 77 2.78 14.12 2.36
C PRO A 77 1.50 14.56 1.64
N GLU A 78 0.36 14.37 2.31
CA GLU A 78 -1.00 14.73 1.84
C GLU A 78 -1.53 13.90 0.66
N MET A 79 -0.70 13.09 0.00
CA MET A 79 -1.17 12.11 -0.98
C MET A 79 -2.02 11.02 -0.31
N LYS A 80 -2.96 10.48 -1.08
CA LYS A 80 -3.81 9.35 -0.69
C LYS A 80 -3.35 8.07 -1.37
N LEU A 81 -3.07 7.05 -0.57
CA LEU A 81 -2.74 5.70 -1.05
C LEU A 81 -3.92 4.78 -0.76
N GLY A 82 -4.62 4.33 -1.80
CA GLY A 82 -5.86 3.55 -1.69
C GLY A 82 -6.98 4.08 -2.58
N TYR A 83 -8.21 3.78 -2.21
CA TYR A 83 -9.40 4.01 -3.04
C TYR A 83 -10.04 5.37 -2.81
N ASP A 84 -10.38 6.01 -3.93
CA ASP A 84 -11.51 6.92 -4.03
C ASP A 84 -12.78 6.12 -4.34
N LEU A 85 -13.73 6.07 -3.42
CA LEU A 85 -14.94 5.25 -3.61
C LEU A 85 -15.95 5.91 -4.55
N LYS A 86 -15.88 7.24 -4.76
CA LYS A 86 -16.79 7.96 -5.66
C LYS A 86 -16.45 7.70 -7.12
N THR A 87 -15.15 7.69 -7.45
CA THR A 87 -14.66 7.47 -8.82
C THR A 87 -14.26 6.01 -9.10
N GLY A 88 -14.06 5.21 -8.05
CA GLY A 88 -13.52 3.85 -8.15
C GLY A 88 -12.01 3.80 -8.39
N LEU A 89 -11.32 4.95 -8.37
CA LEU A 89 -9.87 5.02 -8.60
C LEU A 89 -9.09 4.44 -7.41
N ASN A 90 -8.29 3.40 -7.66
CA ASN A 90 -7.29 2.92 -6.71
C ASN A 90 -5.94 3.57 -7.00
N ARG A 91 -5.46 4.43 -6.09
CA ARG A 91 -4.13 5.06 -6.15
C ARG A 91 -3.13 4.12 -5.49
N PHE A 92 -2.16 3.64 -6.27
CA PHE A 92 -1.17 2.67 -5.81
C PHE A 92 0.22 2.97 -6.36
N LEU A 93 1.26 2.44 -5.71
CA LEU A 93 2.65 2.68 -6.12
C LEU A 93 3.14 1.59 -7.06
N THR A 94 3.93 1.96 -8.06
CA THR A 94 4.64 1.05 -8.97
C THR A 94 6.12 1.42 -8.98
N ALA A 95 6.98 0.47 -8.64
CA ALA A 95 8.42 0.68 -8.63
C ALA A 95 8.94 1.04 -10.02
N TRP A 96 10.04 1.80 -10.05
CA TRP A 96 10.86 1.89 -11.25
C TRP A 96 11.45 0.52 -11.61
N ARG A 97 11.80 0.33 -12.88
CA ARG A 97 12.46 -0.88 -13.35
C ARG A 97 13.82 -1.07 -12.69
N ASN A 98 14.59 0.01 -12.53
CA ASN A 98 15.86 0.03 -11.80
C ASN A 98 16.23 1.48 -11.41
N SER A 99 17.47 1.71 -10.96
CA SER A 99 17.97 3.04 -10.54
C SER A 99 17.94 4.09 -11.66
N ASP A 100 18.11 3.66 -12.91
CA ASP A 100 18.35 4.54 -14.06
C ASP A 100 17.19 4.53 -15.07
N ASP A 101 16.29 3.55 -14.99
CA ASP A 101 15.10 3.42 -15.84
C ASP A 101 13.81 3.64 -15.03
N PRO A 102 13.14 4.80 -15.19
CA PRO A 102 11.89 5.13 -14.50
C PRO A 102 10.65 4.47 -15.12
N SER A 103 10.80 3.61 -16.13
CA SER A 103 9.69 2.80 -16.64
C SER A 103 9.12 1.89 -15.55
N SER A 104 7.85 1.50 -15.70
CA SER A 104 7.19 0.61 -14.75
C SER A 104 7.98 -0.70 -14.60
N GLY A 105 8.41 -0.97 -13.38
CA GLY A 105 9.05 -2.21 -12.97
C GLY A 105 8.04 -3.28 -12.57
N ASP A 106 8.54 -4.36 -11.98
CA ASP A 106 7.72 -5.54 -11.64
C ASP A 106 6.97 -5.39 -10.32
N TYR A 107 7.40 -4.50 -9.44
CA TYR A 107 6.82 -4.37 -8.11
C TYR A 107 5.74 -3.29 -8.04
N SER A 108 4.62 -3.60 -7.41
CA SER A 108 3.59 -2.61 -7.08
C SER A 108 3.06 -2.82 -5.66
N TYR A 109 2.61 -1.74 -5.02
CA TYR A 109 2.07 -1.77 -3.66
C TYR A 109 0.66 -1.19 -3.67
N LYS A 110 -0.34 -2.06 -3.48
CA LYS A 110 -1.76 -1.75 -3.71
C LYS A 110 -2.62 -2.09 -2.50
N LEU A 111 -3.68 -1.31 -2.29
CA LEU A 111 -4.74 -1.64 -1.35
C LEU A 111 -5.73 -2.58 -2.02
N GLU A 112 -6.15 -3.63 -1.32
CA GLU A 112 -7.29 -4.46 -1.65
C GLU A 112 -8.45 -4.06 -0.74
N ASN A 113 -9.53 -3.53 -1.33
CA ASN A 113 -10.69 -3.03 -0.57
C ASN A 113 -11.70 -4.15 -0.33
N ARG A 114 -11.60 -4.79 0.84
CA ARG A 114 -12.52 -5.83 1.35
C ARG A 114 -13.18 -5.34 2.63
N GLU A 115 -13.97 -6.21 3.29
CA GLU A 115 -14.53 -5.95 4.64
C GLU A 115 -13.48 -5.45 5.64
N LEU A 116 -12.25 -5.97 5.54
CA LEU A 116 -11.09 -5.42 6.23
C LEU A 116 -9.99 -5.14 5.21
N PRO A 117 -9.78 -3.86 4.82
CA PRO A 117 -8.83 -3.50 3.78
C PRO A 117 -7.38 -3.87 4.13
N GLU A 118 -6.65 -4.37 3.13
CA GLU A 118 -5.27 -4.83 3.30
C GLU A 118 -4.37 -4.36 2.17
N PHE A 119 -3.13 -3.96 2.50
CA PHE A 119 -2.13 -3.70 1.48
C PHE A 119 -1.35 -4.96 1.11
N TYR A 120 -1.05 -5.09 -0.18
CA TYR A 120 -0.17 -6.12 -0.72
C TYR A 120 0.95 -5.50 -1.54
N LEU A 121 2.15 -6.05 -1.37
CA LEU A 121 3.22 -5.90 -2.33
C LEU A 121 3.10 -7.04 -3.34
N LEU A 122 3.06 -6.68 -4.62
CA LEU A 122 2.95 -7.62 -5.73
C LEU A 122 4.21 -7.56 -6.59
N LYS A 123 4.64 -8.72 -7.10
CA LYS A 123 5.65 -8.86 -8.15
C LYS A 123 5.01 -9.42 -9.40
N SER A 124 4.97 -8.65 -10.47
CA SER A 124 4.34 -9.02 -11.76
C SER A 124 2.90 -9.55 -11.57
N GLY A 125 2.16 -8.97 -10.61
CA GLY A 125 0.78 -9.37 -10.27
C GLY A 125 0.64 -10.44 -9.19
N PHE A 126 1.72 -11.11 -8.77
CA PHE A 126 1.69 -12.12 -7.71
C PHE A 126 1.95 -11.50 -6.33
N GLN A 127 1.14 -11.84 -5.33
CA GLN A 127 1.30 -11.38 -3.95
C GLN A 127 2.59 -11.96 -3.35
N VAL A 128 3.55 -11.10 -3.03
CA VAL A 128 4.83 -11.52 -2.42
C VAL A 128 4.93 -11.14 -0.95
N HIS A 129 4.21 -10.09 -0.52
CA HIS A 129 4.12 -9.69 0.88
C HIS A 129 2.75 -9.06 1.16
N ARG A 130 2.23 -9.27 2.36
CA ARG A 130 0.96 -8.68 2.85
C ARG A 130 1.25 -7.81 4.06
N SER A 131 0.90 -6.53 4.00
CA SER A 131 1.07 -5.63 5.16
C SER A 131 0.00 -5.81 6.22
N GLY A 132 -1.08 -6.51 5.90
CA GLY A 132 -2.15 -6.83 6.85
C GLY A 132 -3.17 -5.70 6.98
N PRO A 133 -4.22 -5.90 7.79
CA PRO A 133 -5.22 -4.87 8.04
C PRO A 133 -4.72 -3.76 8.96
N TRP A 134 -5.40 -2.61 8.90
CA TRP A 134 -5.24 -1.52 9.85
C TRP A 134 -5.87 -1.88 11.21
N ASN A 135 -5.10 -1.76 12.29
CA ASN A 135 -5.54 -2.11 13.64
C ASN A 135 -5.99 -0.91 14.50
N GLY A 136 -6.20 0.26 13.89
CA GLY A 136 -6.48 1.52 14.58
C GLY A 136 -5.23 2.36 14.88
N VAL A 137 -4.04 1.77 14.83
CA VAL A 137 -2.76 2.45 15.12
C VAL A 137 -1.75 2.29 13.99
N ARG A 138 -1.69 1.11 13.37
CA ARG A 138 -0.76 0.74 12.29
C ARG A 138 -1.29 -0.45 11.49
N PHE A 139 -0.66 -0.73 10.36
CA PHE A 139 -0.87 -1.99 9.65
C PHE A 139 -0.14 -3.12 10.38
N SER A 140 -0.82 -4.26 10.57
CA SER A 140 -0.33 -5.35 11.43
C SER A 140 1.01 -5.97 11.01
N GLY A 141 1.35 -5.92 9.72
CA GLY A 141 2.60 -6.40 9.14
C GLY A 141 3.67 -5.33 8.92
N ILE A 142 3.51 -4.12 9.45
CA ILE A 142 4.54 -3.07 9.46
C ILE A 142 4.66 -2.48 10.88
N PRO A 143 5.15 -3.26 11.86
CA PRO A 143 5.24 -2.83 13.26
C PRO A 143 6.19 -1.64 13.47
N GLU A 144 7.17 -1.43 12.61
CA GLU A 144 8.17 -0.34 12.65
C GLU A 144 7.56 1.03 12.38
N ASN A 145 6.38 1.09 11.73
CA ASN A 145 5.68 2.33 11.49
C ASN A 145 5.04 2.84 12.79
N GLN A 146 5.87 3.52 13.59
CA GLN A 146 5.52 4.12 14.87
C GLN A 146 5.25 5.63 14.73
N LYS A 147 4.64 6.23 15.74
CA LYS A 147 4.45 7.68 15.80
C LYS A 147 5.80 8.38 15.83
N LEU A 148 5.97 9.37 14.97
CA LEU A 148 7.16 10.21 14.85
C LEU A 148 6.82 11.64 15.27
N SER A 149 7.76 12.37 15.89
CA SER A 149 7.50 13.74 16.35
C SER A 149 7.27 14.74 15.20
N TYR A 150 7.80 14.44 14.01
CA TYR A 150 7.76 15.29 12.83
C TYR A 150 6.69 14.88 11.80
N MET A 151 5.91 13.83 12.07
CA MET A 151 4.86 13.38 11.15
C MET A 151 3.67 12.75 11.89
N VAL A 152 2.50 12.87 11.27
CA VAL A 152 1.31 12.10 11.63
C VAL A 152 0.83 11.31 10.43
N TYR A 153 0.22 10.17 10.66
CA TYR A 153 -0.40 9.36 9.61
C TYR A 153 -1.72 8.81 10.08
N ASN A 154 -2.62 8.54 9.14
CA ASN A 154 -3.91 7.98 9.42
C ASN A 154 -4.37 7.05 8.29
N PHE A 155 -5.30 6.18 8.62
CA PHE A 155 -6.04 5.38 7.65
C PHE A 155 -7.50 5.79 7.72
N THR A 156 -8.00 6.38 6.65
CA THR A 156 -9.40 6.78 6.52
C THR A 156 -10.16 5.64 5.87
N GLU A 157 -11.27 5.22 6.48
CA GLU A 157 -12.19 4.20 5.96
C GLU A 157 -13.61 4.71 6.21
N ASN A 158 -14.22 5.30 5.17
CA ASN A 158 -15.57 5.86 5.22
C ASN A 158 -16.28 5.70 3.86
N SER A 159 -17.44 6.33 3.68
CA SER A 159 -18.23 6.22 2.44
C SER A 159 -17.60 6.92 1.22
N GLU A 160 -16.59 7.76 1.40
CA GLU A 160 -15.95 8.50 0.32
C GLU A 160 -14.60 7.90 -0.09
N GLU A 161 -13.85 7.37 0.87
CA GLU A 161 -12.50 6.85 0.64
C GLU A 161 -12.09 5.75 1.59
N VAL A 162 -11.17 4.91 1.10
CA VAL A 162 -10.43 3.94 1.89
C VAL A 162 -8.96 4.13 1.56
N ALA A 163 -8.27 4.95 2.34
CA ALA A 163 -6.92 5.39 1.99
C ALA A 163 -6.03 5.67 3.20
N TYR A 164 -4.75 5.35 3.03
CA TYR A 164 -3.68 5.79 3.92
C TYR A 164 -3.17 7.16 3.50
N THR A 165 -2.94 8.03 4.50
CA THR A 165 -2.33 9.35 4.30
C THR A 165 -1.33 9.64 5.41
N PHE A 166 -0.37 10.51 5.11
CA PHE A 166 0.49 11.09 6.14
C PHE A 166 0.74 12.57 5.89
N ARG A 167 1.06 13.30 6.95
CA ARG A 167 1.35 14.74 6.91
C ARG A 167 2.57 15.02 7.77
N MET A 168 3.36 16.00 7.36
CA MET A 168 4.48 16.49 8.15
C MET A 168 3.96 17.50 9.18
N THR A 169 4.43 17.39 10.41
CA THR A 169 4.19 18.39 11.47
C THR A 169 5.38 19.34 11.62
N ASN A 170 6.55 18.96 11.07
CA ASN A 170 7.73 19.81 11.00
C ASN A 170 8.23 19.88 9.56
N ASN A 171 8.17 21.07 8.96
CA ASN A 171 8.51 21.30 7.56
C ASN A 171 10.03 21.30 7.29
N SER A 172 10.86 21.20 8.32
CA SER A 172 12.32 21.04 8.17
C SER A 172 12.72 19.62 7.77
N PHE A 173 11.81 18.65 7.93
CA PHE A 173 12.01 17.26 7.56
C PHE A 173 11.28 16.97 6.25
N TYR A 174 11.91 16.18 5.38
CA TYR A 174 11.22 15.59 4.24
C TYR A 174 11.11 14.10 4.45
N SER A 175 9.90 13.56 4.33
CA SER A 175 9.66 12.12 4.44
C SER A 175 8.77 11.65 3.30
N ARG A 176 9.04 10.44 2.81
CA ARG A 176 8.28 9.81 1.73
C ARG A 176 8.22 8.30 1.91
N LEU A 177 7.17 7.69 1.39
CA LEU A 177 7.16 6.24 1.15
C LEU A 177 7.56 5.98 -0.30
N LYS A 178 8.42 4.99 -0.53
CA LYS A 178 8.87 4.59 -1.87
C LYS A 178 8.80 3.08 -2.00
N VAL A 179 8.33 2.56 -3.14
CA VAL A 179 8.57 1.16 -3.51
C VAL A 179 9.87 1.09 -4.32
N SER A 180 10.85 0.33 -3.85
CA SER A 180 12.12 0.12 -4.55
C SER A 180 11.98 -0.89 -5.69
N SER A 181 12.91 -0.84 -6.66
CA SER A 181 13.02 -1.83 -7.75
C SER A 181 13.27 -3.24 -7.26
N ASP A 182 13.80 -3.39 -6.03
CA ASP A 182 14.08 -4.68 -5.40
C ASP A 182 12.87 -5.27 -4.65
N GLY A 183 11.73 -4.55 -4.61
CA GLY A 183 10.52 -5.03 -3.96
C GLY A 183 10.47 -4.76 -2.46
N TYR A 184 10.88 -3.55 -2.04
CA TYR A 184 10.68 -3.10 -0.67
C TYR A 184 9.84 -1.83 -0.65
N LEU A 185 8.84 -1.77 0.23
CA LEU A 185 8.24 -0.51 0.64
C LEU A 185 9.13 0.12 1.71
N GLN A 186 9.57 1.35 1.50
CA GLN A 186 10.54 2.02 2.37
C GLN A 186 10.01 3.38 2.81
N ARG A 187 10.16 3.70 4.10
CA ARG A 187 10.06 5.08 4.58
C ARG A 187 11.43 5.72 4.58
N LEU A 188 11.61 6.72 3.74
CA LEU A 188 12.84 7.49 3.60
C LEU A 188 12.63 8.87 4.24
N THR A 189 13.56 9.30 5.08
CA THR A 189 13.51 10.63 5.71
C THR A 189 14.82 11.38 5.53
N LEU A 190 14.74 12.58 4.97
CA LEU A 190 15.84 13.54 4.93
C LEU A 190 15.73 14.44 6.15
N ILE A 191 16.77 14.40 6.99
CA ILE A 191 16.91 15.24 8.19
C ILE A 191 17.82 16.42 7.88
N PRO A 192 17.65 17.60 8.51
CA PRO A 192 18.40 18.81 8.17
C PRO A 192 19.93 18.67 8.17
N ILE A 193 20.46 17.82 9.05
CA ILE A 193 21.91 17.59 9.20
C ILE A 193 22.48 16.53 8.24
N SER A 194 21.62 15.84 7.47
CA SER A 194 22.02 14.76 6.57
C SER A 194 22.00 15.24 5.13
N ILE A 195 23.01 14.81 4.37
CA ILE A 195 23.07 15.01 2.91
C ILE A 195 22.38 13.89 2.12
N ALA A 196 21.89 12.84 2.79
CA ALA A 196 21.30 11.66 2.17
C ALA A 196 19.98 11.25 2.84
N TRP A 197 19.14 10.54 2.07
CA TRP A 197 17.91 9.92 2.58
C TRP A 197 18.24 8.81 3.58
N ASN A 198 17.73 8.93 4.81
CA ASN A 198 17.84 7.87 5.80
C ASN A 198 16.69 6.88 5.64
N LEU A 199 17.01 5.59 5.57
CA LEU A 199 16.03 4.52 5.63
C LEU A 199 15.53 4.37 7.07
N PHE A 200 14.30 4.79 7.33
CA PHE A 200 13.71 4.71 8.66
C PHE A 200 13.10 3.33 8.94
N TRP A 201 12.41 2.76 7.95
CA TRP A 201 11.99 1.36 7.95
C TRP A 201 11.79 0.86 6.51
N SER A 202 11.84 -0.46 6.35
CA SER A 202 11.51 -1.17 5.11
C SER A 202 10.53 -2.30 5.40
N SER A 203 9.73 -2.69 4.42
CA SER A 203 8.85 -3.87 4.49
C SER A 203 8.88 -4.61 3.15
N PRO A 204 9.03 -5.95 3.11
CA PRO A 204 9.22 -6.86 4.26
C PRO A 204 10.53 -6.61 5.04
N VAL A 205 10.56 -6.97 6.34
CA VAL A 205 11.75 -6.83 7.22
C VAL A 205 12.50 -8.15 7.30
N ASP A 206 11.79 -9.24 7.63
CA ASP A 206 12.35 -10.59 7.68
C ASP A 206 11.74 -11.43 6.57
N ILE A 207 12.48 -11.57 5.46
CA ILE A 207 12.04 -12.35 4.31
C ILE A 207 11.71 -13.82 4.64
N ARG A 208 12.15 -14.34 5.79
CA ARG A 208 11.85 -15.70 6.25
C ARG A 208 10.42 -15.85 6.78
N CYS A 209 9.78 -14.77 7.23
CA CYS A 209 8.42 -14.82 7.79
C CYS A 209 7.44 -13.81 7.17
N ASP A 210 7.93 -12.70 6.62
CA ASP A 210 7.08 -11.65 6.05
C ASP A 210 6.64 -11.93 4.63
N MET A 211 7.32 -12.86 3.94
CA MET A 211 6.93 -13.31 2.62
C MET A 211 5.58 -14.02 2.69
N PHE A 212 4.76 -13.81 1.67
CA PHE A 212 3.40 -14.29 1.66
C PHE A 212 3.34 -15.82 1.65
N ARG A 213 2.65 -16.41 2.64
CA ARG A 213 2.41 -17.85 2.77
C ARG A 213 3.68 -18.71 2.82
N VAL A 214 4.73 -18.25 3.50
CA VAL A 214 5.89 -19.12 3.81
C VAL A 214 5.46 -20.37 4.60
N CYS A 215 4.60 -20.19 5.59
CA CYS A 215 3.99 -21.30 6.31
C CYS A 215 2.61 -21.62 5.71
N GLY A 216 2.31 -22.90 5.61
CA GLY A 216 1.01 -23.38 5.12
C GLY A 216 -0.17 -23.06 6.05
N PRO A 217 -1.38 -23.47 5.69
CA PRO A 217 -2.59 -23.22 6.48
C PRO A 217 -2.47 -23.69 7.93
N TYR A 218 -3.07 -22.95 8.86
CA TYR A 218 -3.07 -23.24 10.30
C TYR A 218 -1.69 -23.37 10.96
N ALA A 219 -0.64 -22.88 10.29
CA ALA A 219 0.68 -22.68 10.85
C ALA A 219 1.00 -21.17 10.95
N TYR A 220 1.96 -20.83 11.79
CA TYR A 220 2.50 -19.47 11.90
C TYR A 220 4.02 -19.49 11.83
N CYS A 221 4.60 -18.39 11.33
CA CYS A 221 6.05 -18.22 11.25
C CYS A 221 6.57 -17.51 12.50
N ASP A 222 7.63 -18.05 13.11
CA ASP A 222 8.40 -17.39 14.16
C ASP A 222 9.88 -17.42 13.79
N GLY A 223 10.46 -16.23 13.59
CA GLY A 223 11.86 -16.06 13.23
C GLY A 223 12.85 -16.50 14.32
N ASN A 224 12.36 -16.83 15.51
CA ASN A 224 13.17 -17.30 16.65
C ASN A 224 13.11 -18.81 16.88
N THR A 225 12.30 -19.55 16.10
CA THR A 225 12.19 -21.00 16.23
C THR A 225 12.88 -21.74 15.09
N SER A 226 13.21 -23.01 15.33
CA SER A 226 13.67 -23.94 14.30
C SER A 226 12.90 -25.26 14.49
N PRO A 227 11.98 -25.61 13.58
CA PRO A 227 11.64 -24.96 12.32
C PRO A 227 10.97 -23.57 12.48
N LEU A 228 11.02 -22.74 11.44
CA LEU A 228 10.38 -21.41 11.42
C LEU A 228 8.85 -21.51 11.52
N CYS A 229 8.27 -22.51 10.86
CA CYS A 229 6.84 -22.73 10.85
C CYS A 229 6.44 -23.62 12.03
N ASN A 230 5.43 -23.16 12.75
CA ASN A 230 4.88 -23.82 13.93
C ASN A 230 3.39 -24.04 13.74
N CYS A 231 2.90 -25.24 14.05
CA CYS A 231 1.46 -25.47 14.09
C CYS A 231 0.82 -24.68 15.23
N ILE A 232 -0.40 -24.19 14.99
CA ILE A 232 -1.22 -23.61 16.06
C ILE A 232 -1.47 -24.66 17.14
N GLN A 233 -1.53 -24.24 18.41
CA GLN A 233 -1.85 -25.13 19.52
C GLN A 233 -3.14 -25.92 19.25
N GLY A 234 -3.07 -27.25 19.30
CA GLY A 234 -4.19 -28.15 18.97
C GLY A 234 -4.22 -28.64 17.52
N PHE A 235 -3.21 -28.29 16.72
CA PHE A 235 -2.99 -28.77 15.36
C PHE A 235 -1.69 -29.58 15.27
N ASP A 236 -1.66 -30.54 14.35
CA ASP A 236 -0.47 -31.31 13.96
C ASP A 236 -0.13 -31.10 12.48
N PRO A 237 1.13 -31.32 12.07
CA PRO A 237 1.49 -31.25 10.66
C PRO A 237 0.63 -32.20 9.82
N TRP A 238 0.14 -31.72 8.68
CA TRP A 238 -0.61 -32.57 7.75
C TRP A 238 0.22 -33.76 7.26
N ASN A 239 1.52 -33.52 7.02
CA ASN A 239 2.48 -34.54 6.64
C ASN A 239 3.76 -34.36 7.46
N LEU A 240 3.97 -35.24 8.43
CA LEU A 240 5.14 -35.20 9.31
C LEU A 240 6.45 -35.32 8.54
N GLN A 241 6.53 -36.18 7.52
CA GLN A 241 7.76 -36.37 6.75
C GLN A 241 8.16 -35.09 6.01
N GLN A 242 7.20 -34.40 5.39
CA GLN A 242 7.46 -33.10 4.73
C GLN A 242 7.83 -32.04 5.76
N TRP A 243 7.15 -32.01 6.90
CA TRP A 243 7.42 -31.05 7.96
C TRP A 243 8.85 -31.20 8.53
N ASP A 244 9.29 -32.44 8.76
CA ASP A 244 10.59 -32.77 9.33
C ASP A 244 11.76 -32.40 8.40
N ILE A 245 11.54 -32.41 7.08
CA ILE A 245 12.55 -31.94 6.10
C ILE A 245 12.43 -30.45 5.77
N GLY A 246 11.54 -29.71 6.44
CA GLY A 246 11.40 -28.27 6.28
C GLY A 246 10.51 -27.82 5.12
N GLU A 247 9.55 -28.64 4.69
CA GLU A 247 8.53 -28.32 3.69
C GLU A 247 7.18 -27.98 4.34
N PRO A 248 6.95 -26.72 4.77
CA PRO A 248 5.76 -26.34 5.55
C PRO A 248 4.51 -26.06 4.69
N ALA A 249 4.59 -26.24 3.36
CA ALA A 249 3.55 -25.83 2.43
C ALA A 249 2.19 -26.53 2.68
N GLY A 250 2.23 -27.79 3.15
CA GLY A 250 1.04 -28.55 3.51
C GLY A 250 0.31 -28.04 4.76
N GLY A 251 0.98 -27.23 5.59
CA GLY A 251 0.41 -26.68 6.80
C GLY A 251 0.07 -27.72 7.86
N CYS A 252 -0.91 -27.39 8.69
CA CYS A 252 -1.32 -28.19 9.84
C CYS A 252 -2.83 -28.49 9.81
N VAL A 253 -3.23 -29.54 10.50
CA VAL A 253 -4.64 -29.94 10.67
C VAL A 253 -4.98 -30.14 12.13
N ARG A 254 -6.26 -29.95 12.48
CA ARG A 254 -6.73 -30.10 13.86
C ARG A 254 -6.51 -31.54 14.33
N ARG A 255 -6.03 -31.70 15.55
CA ARG A 255 -5.89 -33.01 16.22
C ARG A 255 -7.23 -33.68 16.48
N THR A 256 -8.26 -32.88 16.72
CA THR A 256 -9.60 -33.32 17.08
C THR A 256 -10.61 -32.58 16.21
N LEU A 257 -11.60 -33.31 15.72
CA LEU A 257 -12.70 -32.74 14.95
C LEU A 257 -13.56 -31.83 15.84
N LEU A 258 -14.05 -30.75 15.26
CA LEU A 258 -14.92 -29.78 15.92
C LEU A 258 -16.32 -30.38 16.16
N SER A 259 -16.92 -30.06 17.30
CA SER A 259 -18.30 -30.44 17.64
C SER A 259 -19.30 -29.28 17.57
N CYS A 260 -18.81 -28.07 17.26
CA CYS A 260 -19.51 -26.79 17.26
C CYS A 260 -19.95 -26.33 18.66
N SER A 261 -20.77 -27.11 19.36
CA SER A 261 -21.40 -26.65 20.63
C SER A 261 -20.45 -26.58 21.82
N ASP A 262 -19.46 -27.48 21.89
CA ASP A 262 -18.53 -27.59 23.03
C ASP A 262 -17.11 -27.14 22.68
N ASP A 263 -16.95 -26.50 21.52
CA ASP A 263 -15.65 -26.04 21.06
C ASP A 263 -15.15 -24.85 21.89
N GLY A 264 -13.83 -24.70 21.93
CA GLY A 264 -13.17 -23.60 22.64
C GLY A 264 -12.10 -22.93 21.79
N PHE A 265 -11.58 -21.83 22.30
CA PHE A 265 -10.59 -21.01 21.61
C PHE A 265 -9.21 -21.08 22.28
N THR A 266 -8.16 -21.17 21.44
CA THR A 266 -6.79 -20.96 21.89
C THR A 266 -6.35 -19.52 21.62
N LYS A 267 -5.93 -18.80 22.66
CA LYS A 267 -5.52 -17.40 22.53
C LYS A 267 -4.07 -17.29 22.09
N MET A 268 -3.86 -16.96 20.82
CA MET A 268 -2.54 -16.63 20.28
C MET A 268 -2.16 -15.18 20.60
N LYS A 269 -0.88 -14.93 20.90
CA LYS A 269 -0.35 -13.62 21.31
C LYS A 269 0.68 -13.12 20.30
N LYS A 270 0.80 -11.78 20.19
CA LYS A 270 1.78 -11.11 19.30
C LYS A 270 1.66 -11.55 17.82
N MET A 271 0.44 -11.83 17.39
CA MET A 271 0.18 -12.29 16.02
C MET A 271 -0.03 -11.11 15.07
N LYS A 272 0.48 -11.27 13.85
CA LYS A 272 -0.11 -10.63 12.67
C LYS A 272 -1.40 -11.39 12.34
N LEU A 273 -2.53 -10.69 12.26
CA LEU A 273 -3.83 -11.31 11.92
C LEU A 273 -3.72 -12.04 10.58
N PRO A 274 -4.42 -13.17 10.36
CA PRO A 274 -4.39 -13.90 9.09
C PRO A 274 -4.97 -13.07 7.92
N ASP A 275 -4.87 -13.59 6.69
CA ASP A 275 -5.48 -12.97 5.49
C ASP A 275 -7.00 -12.83 5.69
N THR A 276 -7.55 -11.67 5.32
CA THR A 276 -8.94 -11.30 5.60
C THR A 276 -9.90 -11.62 4.45
N TRP A 277 -9.48 -12.39 3.43
CA TRP A 277 -10.32 -12.73 2.26
C TRP A 277 -11.72 -13.26 2.64
N LEU A 278 -11.82 -14.11 3.66
CA LEU A 278 -13.10 -14.67 4.16
C LEU A 278 -13.55 -14.06 5.49
N ALA A 279 -12.92 -12.97 5.94
CA ALA A 279 -13.23 -12.37 7.22
C ALA A 279 -14.45 -11.44 7.10
N ILE A 280 -15.31 -11.48 8.11
CA ILE A 280 -16.39 -10.51 8.31
C ILE A 280 -16.04 -9.61 9.49
N VAL A 281 -16.47 -8.35 9.45
CA VAL A 281 -16.16 -7.37 10.49
C VAL A 281 -17.44 -6.76 11.02
N ASP A 282 -17.58 -6.77 12.34
CA ASP A 282 -18.61 -6.01 13.04
C ASP A 282 -17.94 -5.13 14.09
N ARG A 283 -17.82 -3.84 13.80
CA ARG A 283 -17.15 -2.86 14.67
C ARG A 283 -18.02 -2.41 15.84
N SER A 284 -19.30 -2.80 15.88
CA SER A 284 -20.25 -2.39 16.91
C SER A 284 -20.20 -3.26 18.17
N ILE A 285 -19.63 -4.46 18.06
CA ILE A 285 -19.60 -5.45 19.13
C ILE A 285 -18.23 -5.56 19.80
N GLY A 286 -18.23 -6.01 21.06
CA GLY A 286 -17.02 -6.32 21.83
C GLY A 286 -16.59 -7.79 21.70
N LEU A 287 -15.44 -8.12 22.29
CA LEU A 287 -14.85 -9.46 22.21
C LEU A 287 -15.75 -10.59 22.74
N LYS A 288 -16.53 -10.35 23.80
CA LYS A 288 -17.43 -11.38 24.37
C LYS A 288 -18.55 -11.77 23.40
N GLU A 289 -19.12 -10.79 22.70
CA GLU A 289 -20.16 -11.06 21.71
C GLU A 289 -19.58 -11.66 20.43
N CYS A 290 -18.35 -11.25 20.07
CA CYS A 290 -17.60 -11.86 18.96
C CYS A 290 -17.30 -13.34 19.23
N GLU A 291 -16.88 -13.69 20.45
CA GLU A 291 -16.65 -15.08 20.89
C GLU A 291 -17.93 -15.91 20.84
N LYS A 292 -19.07 -15.34 21.24
CA LYS A 292 -20.38 -16.01 21.16
C LYS A 292 -20.89 -16.20 19.73
N ARG A 293 -20.53 -15.29 18.82
CA ARG A 293 -20.95 -15.33 17.40
C ARG A 293 -20.08 -16.27 16.57
N CYS A 294 -18.81 -16.43 16.94
CA CYS A 294 -17.88 -17.36 16.32
C CYS A 294 -18.22 -18.81 16.68
#